data_AF-A0A7J5YAL0-F1
#
_entry.id   AF-A0A7J5YAL0-F1
#
_cell.length_a   1.000
_cell.length_b   1.000
_cell.length_c   1.000
_cell.angle_alpha   90.00
_cell.angle_beta   90.00
_cell.angle_gamma   90.00
#
_symmetry.space_group_name_H-M   'P 1'
#
loop_
_entity.id
_entity.type
_entity.pdbx_description
1 polymer ?
#
loop_
_entity_poly.entity_id
_entity_poly.type
_entity_poly.pdbx_seq_one_letter_code
_entity_poly.pdbx_strand_id
1 'polypeptide(L)'
;MERDWRRRHHPVQTPTKKQDSLALKKGLYMKSDVFNRHGKSEKVTIAKDFQDRLQFNGLFPNMDILIKNVTSKDTDTYWCVYKKVEVSSPVTENGEGSILLVVTEPQTDSSVPQCDQSNNNLILVLVVIGAAVLLGIIICFLVWIFRKTKSLRSAKKPRRVATNDVYEDMRGTIRG
;
A
#
# COMPACT_ATOMS: atom_id res chain seq x y z
N MET A 1 -28.79 3.32 -32.19
CA MET A 1 -27.49 2.68 -31.91
C MET A 1 -27.61 2.05 -30.53
N GLU A 2 -28.19 0.85 -30.50
CA GLU A 2 -28.59 0.14 -29.29
C GLU A 2 -27.44 -0.74 -28.84
N ARG A 3 -26.83 -0.43 -27.69
CA ARG A 3 -25.72 -1.22 -27.16
C ARG A 3 -26.29 -2.37 -26.34
N ASP A 4 -26.38 -3.53 -27.00
CA ASP A 4 -26.66 -4.83 -26.41
C ASP A 4 -25.60 -5.14 -25.33
N TRP A 5 -26.02 -5.15 -24.06
CA TRP A 5 -25.17 -5.45 -22.91
C TRP A 5 -25.20 -6.93 -22.53
N ARG A 6 -25.55 -7.86 -23.44
CA ARG A 6 -25.34 -9.31 -23.21
C ARG A 6 -23.84 -9.65 -23.15
N ARG A 7 -23.23 -9.33 -22.01
CA ARG A 7 -21.96 -9.92 -21.59
C ARG A 7 -22.15 -11.43 -21.51
N ARG A 8 -21.29 -12.12 -22.27
CA ARG A 8 -21.01 -13.56 -22.23
C ARG A 8 -21.31 -14.15 -20.85
N HIS A 9 -22.44 -14.86 -20.75
CA HIS A 9 -22.61 -15.89 -19.74
C HIS A 9 -21.43 -16.84 -19.90
N HIS A 10 -20.44 -16.71 -19.02
CA HIS A 10 -19.55 -17.82 -18.74
C HIS A 10 -20.45 -18.99 -18.33
N PRO A 11 -20.13 -20.23 -18.72
CA PRO A 11 -20.95 -21.36 -18.32
C PRO A 11 -21.15 -21.25 -16.81
N VAL A 12 -22.42 -21.11 -16.42
CA VAL A 12 -22.86 -21.22 -15.04
C VAL A 12 -22.17 -22.47 -14.55
N GLN A 13 -21.16 -22.32 -13.70
CA GLN A 13 -20.62 -23.46 -12.99
C GLN A 13 -21.83 -24.06 -12.32
N THR A 14 -22.24 -25.23 -12.82
CA THR A 14 -23.27 -26.05 -12.21
C THR A 14 -22.98 -26.05 -10.71
N PRO A 15 -23.93 -25.69 -9.83
CA PRO A 15 -23.64 -25.61 -8.40
C PRO A 15 -23.47 -27.03 -7.87
N THR A 16 -22.28 -27.60 -8.06
CA THR A 16 -21.79 -28.71 -7.28
C THR A 16 -21.27 -28.12 -5.98
N LYS A 17 -22.17 -27.77 -5.06
CA LYS A 17 -21.94 -27.76 -3.60
C LYS A 17 -23.22 -27.40 -2.86
N LYS A 18 -23.58 -28.22 -1.87
CA LYS A 18 -24.73 -28.04 -0.97
C LYS A 18 -24.44 -26.89 0.01
N GLN A 19 -24.56 -25.62 -0.40
CA GLN A 19 -24.39 -24.51 0.54
C GLN A 19 -25.67 -24.31 1.36
N ASP A 20 -25.53 -23.85 2.60
CA ASP A 20 -26.64 -23.64 3.54
C ASP A 20 -27.10 -22.19 3.60
N SER A 21 -26.25 -21.23 3.19
CA SER A 21 -26.62 -19.82 3.14
C SER A 21 -25.78 -19.03 2.16
N LEU A 22 -26.35 -17.90 1.72
CA LEU A 22 -25.73 -16.86 0.92
C LEU A 22 -25.80 -15.55 1.70
N ALA A 23 -24.67 -14.86 1.84
CA ALA A 23 -24.60 -13.50 2.35
C ALA A 23 -23.97 -12.56 1.33
N LEU A 24 -24.47 -11.33 1.26
CA LEU A 24 -23.80 -10.21 0.61
C LEU A 24 -23.05 -9.41 1.67
N LYS A 25 -21.74 -9.31 1.51
CA LYS A 25 -20.84 -8.55 2.39
C LYS A 25 -20.27 -7.34 1.65
N LYS A 26 -20.11 -6.22 2.35
CA LYS A 26 -19.48 -5.00 1.86
C LYS A 26 -18.11 -4.80 2.54
N GLY A 27 -17.18 -4.21 1.80
CA GLY A 27 -15.83 -3.89 2.25
C GLY A 27 -14.77 -4.86 1.74
N LEU A 28 -13.53 -4.37 1.60
CA LEU A 28 -12.37 -5.17 1.20
C LEU A 28 -12.17 -6.42 2.06
N TYR A 29 -12.47 -6.33 3.36
CA TYR A 29 -12.36 -7.43 4.33
C TYR A 29 -13.72 -8.01 4.75
N MET A 30 -14.80 -7.73 4.00
CA MET A 30 -16.10 -8.38 4.16
C MET A 30 -16.72 -8.21 5.57
N LYS A 31 -16.38 -7.11 6.27
CA LYS A 31 -16.78 -6.87 7.66
C LYS A 31 -18.23 -6.40 7.80
N SER A 32 -18.79 -5.80 6.76
CA SER A 32 -20.15 -5.23 6.80
C SER A 32 -21.15 -6.20 6.18
N ASP A 33 -22.15 -6.61 6.97
CA ASP A 33 -23.30 -7.36 6.47
C ASP A 33 -24.24 -6.45 5.69
N VAL A 34 -24.71 -6.91 4.52
CA VAL A 34 -25.70 -6.20 3.69
C VAL A 34 -26.98 -7.03 3.61
N PHE A 35 -26.85 -8.31 3.27
CA PHE A 35 -27.95 -9.24 3.06
C PHE A 35 -27.53 -10.65 3.48
N ASN A 36 -28.45 -11.44 4.02
CA ASN A 36 -28.24 -12.85 4.30
C ASN A 36 -29.52 -13.65 4.03
N ARG A 37 -29.38 -14.77 3.32
CA ARG A 37 -30.45 -15.74 3.03
C ARG A 37 -29.99 -17.13 3.44
N HIS A 38 -30.78 -17.79 4.27
CA HIS A 38 -30.60 -19.22 4.54
C HIS A 38 -31.29 -20.05 3.44
N GLY A 39 -30.67 -21.13 2.98
CA GLY A 39 -31.19 -21.94 1.87
C GLY A 39 -32.44 -22.74 2.24
N LYS A 40 -32.51 -23.24 3.48
CA LYS A 40 -33.63 -24.06 3.98
C LYS A 40 -34.78 -23.26 4.59
N SER A 41 -34.64 -21.94 4.71
CA SER A 41 -35.61 -21.06 5.35
C SER A 41 -35.95 -19.90 4.41
N GLU A 42 -37.18 -19.40 4.48
CA GLU A 42 -37.55 -18.16 3.82
C GLU A 42 -37.00 -16.92 4.54
N LYS A 43 -36.39 -17.10 5.72
CA LYS A 43 -35.84 -16.01 6.51
C LYS A 43 -34.70 -15.31 5.77
N VAL A 44 -34.91 -14.02 5.56
CA VAL A 44 -33.94 -13.08 5.00
C VAL A 44 -33.60 -12.06 6.07
N THR A 45 -32.33 -11.69 6.17
CA THR A 45 -31.88 -10.56 6.97
C THR A 45 -31.30 -9.49 6.05
N ILE A 46 -31.79 -8.26 6.17
CA ILE A 46 -31.28 -7.08 5.45
C ILE A 46 -30.75 -6.09 6.49
N ALA A 47 -29.53 -5.60 6.28
CA ALA A 47 -28.93 -4.60 7.16
C ALA A 47 -29.72 -3.29 7.14
N LYS A 48 -29.72 -2.56 8.27
CA LYS A 48 -30.57 -1.39 8.50
C LYS A 48 -30.44 -0.34 7.38
N ASP A 49 -29.22 -0.05 6.96
CA ASP A 49 -28.92 0.95 5.92
C ASP A 49 -29.46 0.55 4.53
N PHE A 50 -29.90 -0.70 4.37
CA PHE A 50 -30.36 -1.29 3.11
C PHE A 50 -31.84 -1.69 3.12
N GLN A 51 -32.54 -1.66 4.25
CA GLN A 51 -33.89 -2.24 4.41
C GLN A 51 -34.90 -1.72 3.38
N ASP A 52 -34.91 -0.42 3.10
CA ASP A 52 -35.92 0.19 2.21
C ASP A 52 -35.52 0.25 0.74
N ARG A 53 -34.31 -0.20 0.42
CA ARG A 53 -33.66 0.05 -0.87
C ARG A 53 -33.02 -1.19 -1.48
N LEU A 54 -32.88 -2.27 -0.73
CA LEU A 54 -32.43 -3.56 -1.26
C LEU A 54 -33.63 -4.42 -1.64
N GLN A 55 -33.60 -4.91 -2.87
CA GLN A 55 -34.56 -5.89 -3.40
C GLN A 55 -33.80 -7.12 -3.88
N PHE A 56 -34.46 -8.27 -3.88
CA PHE A 56 -33.86 -9.50 -4.37
C PHE A 56 -34.88 -10.34 -5.14
N ASN A 57 -34.41 -11.02 -6.18
CA ASN A 57 -35.20 -11.91 -7.02
C ASN A 57 -34.50 -13.27 -7.16
N GLY A 58 -35.24 -14.29 -7.60
CA GLY A 58 -34.73 -15.64 -7.79
C GLY A 58 -34.74 -16.49 -6.51
N LEU A 59 -34.15 -17.67 -6.60
CA LEU A 59 -34.10 -18.67 -5.54
C LEU A 59 -32.66 -19.04 -5.23
N PHE A 60 -32.35 -19.23 -3.95
CA PHE A 60 -31.06 -19.73 -3.53
C PHE A 60 -30.69 -21.02 -4.29
N PRO A 61 -29.43 -21.18 -4.78
CA PRO A 61 -28.29 -20.27 -4.60
C PRO A 61 -28.19 -19.14 -5.64
N ASN A 62 -29.03 -19.13 -6.68
CA ASN A 62 -28.97 -18.18 -7.79
C ASN A 62 -29.95 -17.03 -7.56
N MET A 63 -29.46 -15.96 -6.92
CA MET A 63 -30.27 -14.80 -6.57
C MET A 63 -29.69 -13.52 -7.17
N ASP A 64 -30.59 -12.65 -7.62
CA ASP A 64 -30.25 -11.30 -8.04
C ASP A 64 -30.49 -10.35 -6.88
N ILE A 65 -29.53 -9.46 -6.60
CA ILE A 65 -29.65 -8.43 -5.56
C ILE A 65 -29.57 -7.06 -6.22
N LEU A 66 -30.60 -6.25 -6.00
CA LEU A 66 -30.71 -4.89 -6.51
C LEU A 66 -30.67 -3.89 -5.36
N ILE A 67 -29.73 -2.95 -5.40
CA ILE A 67 -29.65 -1.81 -4.48
C ILE A 67 -30.15 -0.56 -5.21
N LYS A 68 -31.28 0.00 -4.77
CA LYS A 68 -31.88 1.22 -5.29
C LYS A 68 -31.30 2.46 -4.61
N ASN A 69 -31.48 3.62 -5.25
CA ASN A 69 -31.10 4.94 -4.71
C ASN A 69 -29.64 5.01 -4.23
N VAL A 70 -28.71 4.43 -5.01
CA VAL A 70 -27.29 4.40 -4.70
C VAL A 70 -26.71 5.81 -4.45
N THR A 71 -25.86 5.91 -3.44
CA THR A 71 -25.20 7.14 -2.98
C THR A 71 -23.69 6.93 -2.96
N SER A 72 -22.91 8.01 -2.86
CA SER A 72 -21.45 7.92 -2.73
C SER A 72 -20.98 7.05 -1.55
N LYS A 73 -21.79 6.93 -0.49
CA LYS A 73 -21.52 6.07 0.68
C LYS A 73 -21.61 4.57 0.35
N ASP A 74 -22.29 4.21 -0.74
CA ASP A 74 -22.43 2.83 -1.18
C ASP A 74 -21.21 2.34 -1.97
N THR A 75 -20.32 3.24 -2.38
CA THR A 75 -19.08 2.91 -3.07
C THR A 75 -18.19 2.00 -2.22
N ASP A 76 -18.01 0.77 -2.66
CA ASP A 76 -17.14 -0.22 -2.01
C ASP A 76 -17.04 -1.51 -2.86
N THR A 77 -16.26 -2.48 -2.38
CA THR A 77 -16.27 -3.85 -2.86
C THR A 77 -17.38 -4.66 -2.18
N TYR A 78 -18.11 -5.44 -2.96
CA TYR A 78 -19.19 -6.30 -2.53
C TYR A 78 -18.85 -7.76 -2.86
N TRP A 79 -19.23 -8.67 -1.96
CA TRP A 79 -18.87 -10.08 -2.02
C TRP A 79 -20.08 -10.97 -1.75
N CYS A 80 -20.34 -11.93 -2.64
CA CYS A 80 -21.22 -13.05 -2.34
C CYS A 80 -20.43 -14.09 -1.53
N VAL A 81 -20.93 -14.43 -0.35
CA VAL A 81 -20.30 -15.36 0.59
C VAL A 81 -21.24 -16.52 0.82
N TYR A 82 -20.84 -17.70 0.36
CA TYR A 82 -21.58 -18.93 0.55
C TYR A 82 -21.02 -19.68 1.74
N LYS A 83 -21.90 -20.13 2.64
CA LYS A 83 -21.49 -20.93 3.80
C LYS A 83 -22.16 -22.28 3.78
N LYS A 84 -21.41 -23.30 4.15
CA LYS A 84 -21.88 -24.66 4.37
C LYS A 84 -21.47 -25.10 5.76
N VAL A 85 -22.42 -25.57 6.55
CA VAL A 85 -22.18 -26.15 7.87
C VAL A 85 -21.86 -27.62 7.67
N GLU A 86 -20.59 -27.99 7.81
CA GLU A 86 -20.17 -29.40 7.86
C GLU A 86 -20.03 -29.87 9.31
N VAL A 87 -20.02 -31.18 9.51
CA VAL A 87 -19.96 -31.82 10.84
C VAL A 87 -18.68 -31.43 11.60
N SER A 88 -17.59 -31.19 10.87
CA SER A 88 -16.27 -30.84 11.43
C SER A 88 -16.07 -29.33 11.59
N SER A 89 -16.53 -28.51 10.63
CA SER A 89 -16.41 -27.04 10.68
C SER A 89 -17.25 -26.35 9.60
N PRO A 90 -17.60 -25.06 9.78
CA PRO A 90 -18.24 -24.28 8.72
C PRO A 90 -17.24 -23.96 7.60
N VAL A 91 -17.57 -24.38 6.38
CA VAL A 91 -16.83 -24.06 5.16
C VAL A 91 -17.41 -22.79 4.55
N THR A 92 -16.54 -21.85 4.16
CA THR A 92 -16.93 -20.61 3.50
C THR A 92 -16.30 -20.55 2.11
N GLU A 93 -17.10 -20.21 1.11
CA GLU A 93 -16.71 -20.02 -0.29
C GLU A 93 -17.11 -18.61 -0.72
N ASN A 94 -16.14 -17.85 -1.20
CA ASN A 94 -16.36 -16.47 -1.64
C ASN A 94 -16.49 -16.45 -3.16
N GLY A 95 -17.47 -15.70 -3.67
CA GLY A 95 -17.49 -15.31 -5.08
C GLY A 95 -16.34 -14.36 -5.42
N GLU A 96 -16.16 -14.07 -6.71
CA GLU A 96 -15.10 -13.19 -7.21
C GLU A 96 -15.17 -11.76 -6.64
N GLY A 97 -16.35 -11.35 -6.19
CA GLY A 97 -16.61 -10.00 -5.72
C GLY A 97 -16.83 -9.03 -6.87
N SER A 98 -17.25 -7.81 -6.56
CA SER A 98 -17.46 -6.73 -7.52
C SER A 98 -17.31 -5.39 -6.85
N ILE A 99 -16.77 -4.40 -7.57
CA ILE A 99 -16.65 -3.03 -7.07
C ILE A 99 -17.86 -2.23 -7.55
N LEU A 100 -18.58 -1.61 -6.62
CA LEU A 100 -19.58 -0.60 -6.90
C LEU A 100 -18.93 0.77 -6.73
N LEU A 101 -18.88 1.55 -7.80
CA LEU A 101 -18.40 2.93 -7.78
C LEU A 101 -19.57 3.87 -8.11
N VAL A 102 -19.93 4.72 -7.16
CA VAL A 102 -20.98 5.72 -7.33
C VAL A 102 -20.34 7.10 -7.43
N VAL A 103 -20.49 7.73 -8.60
CA VAL A 103 -19.97 9.07 -8.88
C VAL A 103 -21.13 10.05 -8.87
N THR A 104 -20.98 11.14 -8.12
CA THR A 104 -21.89 12.28 -8.14
C THR A 104 -21.21 13.41 -8.89
N GLU A 105 -21.95 14.08 -9.78
CA GLU A 105 -21.45 15.31 -10.39
C GLU A 105 -21.27 16.38 -9.29
N PRO A 106 -20.16 17.13 -9.31
CA PRO A 106 -20.01 18.26 -8.43
C PRO A 106 -21.10 19.28 -8.79
N GLN A 107 -21.98 19.59 -7.83
CA GLN A 107 -22.85 20.76 -7.96
C GLN A 107 -21.92 21.96 -8.17
N THR A 108 -22.10 22.64 -9.29
CA THR A 108 -21.22 23.72 -9.73
C THR A 108 -21.51 24.98 -8.91
N ASP A 109 -21.12 24.97 -7.65
CA ASP A 109 -20.66 26.17 -6.97
C ASP A 109 -19.14 26.04 -6.90
N SER A 110 -18.48 26.76 -7.80
CA SER A 110 -17.04 26.88 -8.00
C SER A 110 -16.17 26.56 -6.78
N SER A 111 -15.69 25.31 -6.70
CA SER A 111 -14.33 25.00 -6.23
C SER A 111 -14.02 23.57 -6.62
N VAL A 112 -13.18 23.41 -7.64
CA VAL A 112 -12.51 22.16 -7.96
C VAL A 112 -11.89 21.59 -6.67
N PRO A 113 -12.21 20.36 -6.23
CA PRO A 113 -11.48 19.76 -5.14
C PRO A 113 -10.09 19.44 -5.70
N GLN A 114 -9.15 20.32 -5.42
CA GLN A 114 -7.74 20.14 -5.68
C GLN A 114 -7.33 18.85 -4.97
N CYS A 115 -6.99 17.81 -5.72
CA CYS A 115 -6.37 16.62 -5.14
C CYS A 115 -5.17 17.09 -4.32
N ASP A 116 -5.15 16.77 -3.03
CA ASP A 116 -4.14 17.24 -2.07
C ASP A 116 -2.72 16.95 -2.54
N GLN A 117 -2.13 17.92 -3.23
CA GLN A 117 -0.75 17.95 -3.69
C GLN A 117 0.18 18.45 -2.56
N SER A 118 -0.26 18.38 -1.29
CA SER A 118 0.55 18.76 -0.13
C SER A 118 1.45 17.60 0.34
N ASN A 119 0.98 16.36 0.25
CA ASN A 119 1.71 15.19 0.75
C ASN A 119 2.97 14.85 -0.07
N ASN A 120 2.93 15.04 -1.40
CA ASN A 120 4.08 14.77 -2.25
C ASN A 120 5.25 15.73 -1.99
N ASN A 121 4.95 17.00 -1.68
CA ASN A 121 5.97 17.98 -1.33
C ASN A 121 6.63 17.65 0.02
N LEU A 122 5.85 17.20 1.00
CA LEU A 122 6.37 16.81 2.31
C LEU A 122 7.26 15.55 2.24
N ILE A 123 6.85 14.55 1.44
CA ILE A 123 7.66 13.35 1.20
C ILE A 123 8.97 13.71 0.48
N LEU A 124 8.93 14.56 -0.54
CA LEU A 124 10.13 15.01 -1.25
C LEU A 124 11.09 15.77 -0.32
N VAL A 125 10.56 16.66 0.53
CA VAL A 125 11.37 17.39 1.52
C VAL A 125 12.01 16.43 2.52
N LEU A 126 11.28 15.43 3.03
CA LEU A 126 11.82 14.41 3.93
C LEU A 126 12.93 13.58 3.26
N VAL A 127 12.74 13.17 2.01
CA VAL A 127 13.74 12.41 1.25
C VAL A 127 15.00 13.23 1.03
N VAL A 128 14.86 14.51 0.67
CA VAL A 128 15.99 15.43 0.46
C VAL A 128 16.77 15.65 1.76
N ILE A 129 16.09 15.90 2.87
CA ILE A 129 16.72 16.06 4.19
C ILE A 129 17.45 14.78 4.58
N GLY A 130 16.80 13.62 4.42
CA GLY A 130 17.40 12.31 4.72
C GLY A 130 18.67 12.05 3.91
N ALA A 131 18.65 12.33 2.60
CA ALA A 131 19.81 12.18 1.74
C ALA A 131 20.96 13.13 2.14
N ALA A 132 20.66 14.39 2.44
CA ALA A 132 21.66 15.36 2.86
C ALA A 132 22.35 14.97 4.18
N VAL A 133 21.58 14.49 5.17
CA VAL A 133 22.11 14.01 6.45
C VAL A 133 22.98 12.77 6.24
N LEU A 134 22.53 11.80 5.43
CA LEU A 134 23.28 10.59 5.14
C LEU A 134 24.63 10.90 4.48
N LEU A 135 24.63 11.79 3.49
CA LEU A 135 25.85 12.24 2.82
C LEU A 135 26.80 12.95 3.79
N GLY A 136 26.28 13.82 4.66
CA GLY A 136 27.07 14.48 5.71
C GLY A 136 27.75 13.49 6.65
N ILE A 137 27.03 12.46 7.09
CA ILE A 137 27.56 11.39 7.94
C ILE A 137 28.68 10.63 7.21
N ILE A 138 28.46 10.24 5.96
CA ILE A 138 29.46 9.54 5.15
C ILE A 138 30.74 10.38 5.00
N ILE A 139 30.61 11.67 4.67
CA ILE A 139 31.76 12.59 4.54
C ILE A 139 32.52 12.72 5.86
N CYS A 140 31.82 12.85 6.99
CA CYS A 140 32.44 12.89 8.31
C CYS A 140 33.25 11.63 8.61
N PHE A 141 32.70 10.44 8.31
CA PHE A 141 33.41 9.18 8.47
C PHE A 141 34.65 9.10 7.57
N LEU A 142 34.53 9.50 6.30
CA LEU A 142 35.67 9.52 5.37
C LEU A 142 36.78 10.43 5.90
N VAL A 143 36.47 11.66 6.32
CA VAL A 143 37.45 12.60 6.89
C VAL A 143 38.11 12.01 8.13
N TRP A 144 37.35 11.37 9.02
CA TRP A 144 37.89 10.73 10.21
C TRP A 144 38.88 9.59 9.84
N ILE A 145 38.49 8.73 8.91
CA ILE A 145 39.34 7.64 8.41
C ILE A 145 40.62 8.19 7.77
N PHE A 146 40.51 9.24 6.95
CA PHE A 146 41.67 9.89 6.32
C PHE A 146 42.62 10.54 7.34
N ARG A 147 42.09 11.17 8.40
CA ARG A 147 42.92 11.75 9.47
C ARG A 147 43.62 10.67 10.30
N LYS A 148 42.92 9.58 10.63
CA LYS A 148 43.50 8.42 11.34
C LYS A 148 44.59 7.73 10.51
N THR A 149 44.37 7.53 9.21
CA THR A 149 45.37 6.88 8.33
C THR A 149 46.60 7.76 8.07
N LYS A 150 46.46 9.09 8.00
CA LYS A 150 47.61 10.01 7.96
C LYS A 150 48.41 10.00 9.27
N SER A 151 47.74 9.95 10.42
CA SER A 151 48.41 9.80 11.73
C SER A 151 49.24 8.51 11.82
N LEU A 152 48.73 7.40 11.27
CA LEU A 152 49.45 6.12 11.21
C LEU A 152 50.64 6.14 10.22
N ARG A 153 50.53 6.83 9.08
CA ARG A 153 51.65 6.93 8.11
C ARG A 153 52.78 7.85 8.58
N SER A 154 52.47 8.90 9.35
CA SER A 154 53.50 9.82 9.86
C SER A 154 54.40 9.22 10.94
N ALA A 155 54.07 8.04 11.48
CA ALA A 155 54.88 7.34 12.48
C ALA A 155 56.04 6.51 11.89
N LYS A 156 56.16 6.39 10.55
CA LYS A 156 57.34 5.79 9.90
C LYS A 156 58.30 6.88 9.43
N LYS A 157 59.29 7.22 10.28
CA LYS A 157 60.42 8.08 9.93
C LYS A 157 61.40 7.31 9.02
N PRO A 158 61.92 7.86 7.91
CA PRO A 158 63.00 7.21 7.17
C PRO A 158 64.32 7.29 7.95
N ARG A 159 65.03 6.16 8.05
CA ARG A 159 66.36 6.02 8.68
C ARG A 159 67.37 6.80 7.83
N ARG A 160 67.96 7.86 8.39
CA ARG A 160 69.06 8.59 7.74
C ARG A 160 70.30 7.68 7.70
N VAL A 161 70.84 7.51 6.49
CA VAL A 161 72.17 6.94 6.23
C VAL A 161 73.20 8.04 6.55
N ALA A 162 74.26 7.70 7.28
CA ALA A 162 75.33 8.63 7.64
C ALA A 162 76.35 8.71 6.50
N THR A 163 76.52 9.89 5.91
CA THR A 163 77.63 10.21 5.01
C THR A 163 78.70 10.94 5.82
N ASN A 164 79.87 10.31 5.91
CA ASN A 164 81.09 10.81 6.51
C ASN A 164 81.95 11.45 5.42
N ASP A 165 82.13 12.75 5.48
CA ASP A 165 83.08 13.45 4.61
C ASP A 165 83.32 14.84 5.24
N VAL A 166 84.42 15.02 5.98
CA VAL A 166 85.71 15.57 5.50
C VAL A 166 85.85 17.02 5.95
N TYR A 167 87.01 17.29 6.53
CA TYR A 167 87.51 18.55 7.07
C TYR A 167 87.33 19.76 6.15
N GLU A 168 87.42 20.94 6.75
CA GLU A 168 88.19 22.15 6.36
C GLU A 168 87.47 23.35 6.99
N ASP A 169 88.08 24.37 7.57
CA ASP A 169 89.47 24.71 7.84
C ASP A 169 89.36 25.93 8.78
N MET A 170 90.32 26.06 9.69
CA MET A 170 90.41 27.14 10.64
C MET A 170 91.22 28.29 10.04
N ARG A 171 90.65 29.48 9.81
CA ARG A 171 91.34 30.78 9.94
C ARG A 171 90.44 31.96 9.57
N GLY A 172 90.59 33.07 10.29
CA GLY A 172 90.12 34.38 9.84
C GLY A 172 89.62 35.33 10.92
N THR A 173 90.46 35.64 11.90
CA THR A 173 90.29 36.75 12.86
C THR A 173 89.95 38.08 12.19
N ILE A 174 88.91 38.75 12.68
CA ILE A 174 88.59 40.15 12.38
C ILE A 174 89.47 41.05 13.26
N ARG A 175 90.31 41.89 12.64
CA ARG A 175 90.89 43.09 13.23
C ARG A 175 90.59 44.27 12.29
N GLY A 176 90.12 45.37 12.88
CA GLY A 176 90.14 46.69 12.27
C GLY A 176 91.51 47.35 12.36
#